data_AF-A0A2H0ERW3-F1
#
_entry.id   AF-A0A2H0ERW3-F1
#
_cell.length_a   1.000
_cell.length_b   1.000
_cell.length_c   1.000
_cell.angle_alpha   90.00
_cell.angle_beta   90.00
_cell.angle_gamma   90.00
#
_symmetry.space_group_name_H-M   'P 1'
#
loop_
_entity.id
_entity.type
_entity.pdbx_description
1 polymer ?
#
loop_
_entity_poly.entity_id
_entity_poly.type
_entity_poly.pdbx_seq_one_letter_code
_entity_poly.pdbx_strand_id
1 'polypeptide(L)'
;MRRLTPAAAMMLALSGTAMAAPQVATDIAPVHALAARVMAGVGAPSLIVPPGASPHGYALRPSEAAALERADVVFWVGAALTPWLEGAIDALAGDAA
;
A
#
# COMPACT_ATOMS: atom_id res chain seq x y z
N MET A 1 -50.13 14.65 13.20
CA MET A 1 -49.11 13.61 12.98
C MET A 1 -48.42 13.88 11.65
N ARG A 2 -47.24 14.51 11.68
CA ARG A 2 -46.52 14.94 10.48
C ARG A 2 -45.84 13.71 9.87
N ARG A 3 -46.37 13.18 8.76
CA ARG A 3 -45.82 12.02 8.06
C ARG A 3 -44.46 12.42 7.49
N LEU A 4 -43.39 11.95 8.13
CA LEU A 4 -42.03 12.15 7.66
C LEU A 4 -41.85 11.39 6.33
N THR A 5 -41.32 12.12 5.36
CA THR A 5 -41.24 11.82 3.94
C THR A 5 -40.31 10.64 3.62
N PRO A 6 -40.70 9.67 2.78
CA PRO A 6 -39.85 8.55 2.34
C PRO A 6 -38.63 8.97 1.50
N ALA A 7 -38.56 10.23 1.07
CA ALA A 7 -37.46 10.76 0.26
C ALA A 7 -36.09 10.73 0.96
N ALA A 8 -36.05 10.89 2.29
CA ALA A 8 -34.79 10.86 3.03
C ALA A 8 -34.14 9.46 3.03
N ALA A 9 -34.95 8.41 3.12
CA ALA A 9 -34.48 7.02 3.07
C ALA A 9 -33.89 6.65 1.70
N MET A 10 -34.43 7.23 0.62
CA MET A 10 -33.95 6.97 -0.74
C MET A 10 -32.60 7.66 -1.02
N MET A 11 -32.32 8.81 -0.40
CA MET A 11 -31.01 9.49 -0.52
C MET A 11 -29.86 8.72 0.15
N LEU A 12 -30.12 8.04 1.27
CA LEU A 12 -29.11 7.19 1.91
C LEU A 12 -28.77 5.94 1.07
N ALA A 13 -29.74 5.41 0.32
CA ALA A 13 -29.54 4.25 -0.54
C ALA A 13 -28.69 4.52 -1.79
N LEU A 14 -28.48 5.79 -2.18
CA LEU A 14 -27.61 6.20 -3.29
C LEU A 14 -26.17 6.48 -2.87
N SER A 15 -25.83 6.34 -1.59
CA SER A 15 -24.45 6.49 -1.12
C SER A 15 -23.67 5.22 -1.45
N GLY A 16 -22.97 5.20 -2.59
CA GLY A 16 -22.11 4.08 -2.97
C GLY A 16 -21.01 3.81 -1.94
N THR A 17 -20.61 2.55 -1.78
CA THR A 17 -19.47 2.17 -0.92
C THR A 17 -18.17 2.62 -1.56
N ALA A 18 -17.53 3.64 -1.01
CA ALA A 18 -16.18 4.01 -1.41
C ALA A 18 -15.19 2.94 -0.90
N MET A 19 -14.57 2.19 -1.82
CA MET A 19 -13.47 1.29 -1.48
C MET A 19 -12.15 2.07 -1.57
N ALA A 20 -11.34 2.00 -0.52
CA ALA A 20 -10.00 2.57 -0.56
C ALA A 20 -9.12 1.78 -1.54
N ALA A 21 -8.22 2.47 -2.24
CA ALA A 21 -7.19 1.79 -3.02
C ALA A 21 -6.26 1.00 -2.07
N PRO A 22 -5.71 -0.15 -2.52
CA PRO A 22 -4.81 -0.94 -1.69
C PRO A 22 -3.54 -0.15 -1.36
N GLN A 23 -3.02 -0.37 -0.14
CA GLN A 23 -1.72 0.12 0.28
C GLN A 23 -0.63 -0.75 -0.37
N VAL A 24 0.08 -0.17 -1.33
CA VAL A 24 1.13 -0.86 -2.08
C VAL A 24 2.50 -0.41 -1.58
N ALA A 25 3.39 -1.36 -1.28
CA ALA A 25 4.81 -1.09 -1.08
C ALA A 25 5.64 -1.67 -2.23
N THR A 26 6.76 -1.02 -2.54
CA THR A 26 7.67 -1.40 -3.63
C THR A 26 9.11 -1.32 -3.14
N ASP A 27 9.93 -2.29 -3.55
CA ASP A 27 11.31 -2.40 -3.09
C ASP A 27 12.21 -1.25 -3.60
N ILE A 28 12.28 -1.03 -4.91
CA ILE A 28 13.21 -0.12 -5.58
C ILE A 28 12.52 0.84 -6.56
N ALA A 29 13.19 1.95 -6.87
CA ALA A 29 12.64 3.04 -7.66
C ALA A 29 12.07 2.63 -9.05
N PRO A 30 12.69 1.72 -9.82
CA PRO A 30 12.11 1.27 -11.09
C PRO A 30 10.72 0.63 -10.92
N VAL A 31 10.52 -0.21 -9.90
CA VAL A 31 9.24 -0.87 -9.62
C VAL A 31 8.22 0.12 -9.11
N HIS A 32 8.64 1.02 -8.21
CA HIS A 32 7.81 2.13 -7.75
C HIS A 32 7.23 2.95 -8.92
N ALA A 33 8.06 3.32 -9.90
CA ALA A 33 7.62 4.11 -11.04
C ALA A 33 6.57 3.37 -11.90
N LEU A 34 6.70 2.06 -12.06
CA LEU A 34 5.70 1.24 -12.76
C LEU A 34 4.39 1.18 -11.98
N ALA A 35 4.45 0.87 -10.68
CA ALA A 35 3.28 0.81 -9.82
C ALA A 35 2.57 2.17 -9.72
N ALA A 36 3.32 3.27 -9.59
CA ALA A 36 2.76 4.62 -9.54
C ALA A 36 2.00 4.98 -10.82
N ARG A 37 2.50 4.56 -11.99
CA ARG A 37 1.79 4.75 -13.27
C ARG A 37 0.49 3.97 -13.34
N VAL A 38 0.45 2.76 -12.79
CA VAL A 38 -0.77 1.93 -12.72
C VAL A 38 -1.78 2.50 -11.72
N MET A 39 -1.29 3.02 -10.58
CA MET A 39 -2.12 3.59 -9.51
C MET A 39 -2.53 5.06 -9.76
N ALA A 40 -2.17 5.65 -10.90
CA ALA A 40 -2.47 7.04 -11.21
C ALA A 40 -3.98 7.32 -11.11
N GLY A 41 -4.35 8.29 -10.27
CA GLY A 41 -5.75 8.68 -10.02
C GLY A 41 -6.47 7.87 -8.92
N VAL A 42 -5.83 6.84 -8.35
CA VAL A 42 -6.43 6.04 -7.26
C VAL A 42 -5.55 5.98 -6.00
N GLY A 43 -4.23 6.14 -6.11
CA GLY A 43 -3.31 6.15 -4.97
C GLY A 43 -1.85 6.31 -5.38
N ALA A 44 -0.94 6.06 -4.44
CA ALA A 44 0.50 6.04 -4.70
C ALA A 44 1.18 4.93 -3.90
N PRO A 45 2.11 4.17 -4.51
CA PRO A 45 2.86 3.16 -3.78
C PRO A 45 3.89 3.82 -2.83
N SER A 46 4.26 3.14 -1.75
CA SER A 46 5.40 3.49 -0.91
C SER A 46 6.69 2.89 -1.49
N LEU A 47 7.79 3.64 -1.45
CA LEU A 47 9.12 3.17 -1.85
C LEU A 47 9.94 2.83 -0.60
N ILE A 48 10.45 1.60 -0.53
CA ILE A 48 11.20 1.11 0.63
C ILE A 48 12.68 1.49 0.55
N VAL A 49 13.34 1.27 -0.59
CA VAL A 49 14.74 1.68 -0.78
C VAL A 49 14.78 3.01 -1.54
N PRO A 50 15.07 4.15 -0.88
CA PRO A 50 15.09 5.43 -1.54
C PRO A 50 16.21 5.52 -2.59
N PRO A 51 16.08 6.42 -3.57
CA PRO A 51 17.13 6.63 -4.57
C PRO A 51 18.48 6.97 -3.92
N GLY A 52 19.54 6.33 -4.39
CA GLY A 52 20.90 6.51 -3.87
C GLY A 52 21.25 5.65 -2.65
N ALA A 53 20.28 4.97 -2.02
CA ALA A 53 20.57 3.93 -1.05
C ALA A 53 20.97 2.62 -1.74
N SER A 54 21.84 1.84 -1.09
CA SER A 54 22.23 0.52 -1.61
C SER A 54 21.11 -0.50 -1.36
N PRO A 55 20.62 -1.20 -2.41
CA PRO A 55 19.59 -2.21 -2.25
C PRO A 55 20.13 -3.49 -1.59
N HIS A 56 21.43 -3.73 -1.62
CA HIS A 56 22.06 -4.93 -1.05
C HIS A 56 22.18 -4.91 0.49
N GLY A 57 21.93 -3.75 1.12
CA GLY A 57 21.98 -3.61 2.58
C GLY A 57 21.45 -2.25 3.00
N TYR A 58 20.18 -2.21 3.39
CA TYR A 58 19.50 -0.99 3.81
C TYR A 58 18.85 -1.22 5.17
N ALA A 59 19.04 -0.26 6.08
CA ALA A 59 18.38 -0.27 7.39
C ALA A 59 17.06 0.48 7.29
N LEU A 60 15.95 -0.22 7.52
CA LEU A 60 14.61 0.39 7.47
C LEU A 60 14.50 1.52 8.48
N ARG A 61 13.98 2.66 8.02
CA ARG A 61 13.45 3.71 8.90
C ARG A 61 12.11 3.25 9.47
N PRO A 62 11.70 3.76 10.65
CA PRO A 62 10.40 3.40 11.24
C PRO A 62 9.20 3.60 10.30
N SER A 63 9.23 4.65 9.48
CA SER A 63 8.16 4.91 8.49
C SER A 63 8.11 3.87 7.36
N GLU A 64 9.24 3.30 6.97
CA GLU A 64 9.32 2.28 5.91
C GLU A 64 8.91 0.92 6.45
N ALA A 65 9.33 0.57 7.67
CA ALA A 65 8.83 -0.61 8.37
C ALA A 65 7.31 -0.54 8.52
N ALA A 66 6.76 0.60 8.98
CA ALA A 66 5.32 0.78 9.07
C ALA A 66 4.61 0.76 7.70
N ALA A 67 5.30 1.14 6.61
CA ALA A 67 4.75 1.04 5.26
C ALA A 67 4.69 -0.41 4.78
N LEU A 68 5.68 -1.24 5.11
CA LEU A 68 5.67 -2.68 4.85
C LEU A 68 4.60 -3.39 5.68
N GLU A 69 4.53 -3.10 6.98
CA GLU A 69 3.58 -3.72 7.92
C GLU A 69 2.12 -3.47 7.51
N ARG A 70 1.81 -2.28 6.97
CA ARG A 70 0.45 -1.92 6.55
C ARG A 70 0.14 -2.22 5.08
N ALA A 71 1.10 -2.72 4.31
CA ALA A 71 0.91 -2.95 2.89
C ALA A 71 -0.04 -4.13 2.67
N ASP A 72 -1.07 -3.92 1.86
CA ASP A 72 -1.92 -5.00 1.35
C ASP A 72 -1.16 -5.83 0.28
N VAL A 73 -0.21 -5.18 -0.43
CA VAL A 73 0.61 -5.80 -1.48
C VAL A 73 2.02 -5.24 -1.45
N VAL A 74 3.01 -6.12 -1.50
CA VAL A 74 4.42 -5.75 -1.69
C VAL A 74 4.91 -6.25 -3.05
N PHE A 75 5.34 -5.33 -3.92
CA PHE A 75 6.06 -5.71 -5.14
C PHE A 75 7.56 -5.72 -4.88
N TRP A 76 8.13 -6.91 -4.93
CA TRP A 76 9.55 -7.17 -4.71
C TRP A 76 10.15 -7.87 -5.92
N VAL A 77 11.28 -7.36 -6.44
CA VAL A 77 12.00 -7.98 -7.56
C VAL A 77 12.62 -9.32 -7.15
N GLY A 78 12.96 -9.49 -5.87
CA GLY A 78 13.55 -10.69 -5.32
C GLY A 78 14.93 -10.46 -4.71
N ALA A 79 15.48 -11.53 -4.14
CA ALA A 79 16.71 -11.49 -3.35
C ALA A 79 17.96 -11.08 -4.13
N ALA A 80 17.93 -11.11 -5.47
CA ALA A 80 19.05 -10.65 -6.29
C ALA A 80 19.38 -9.16 -6.09
N LEU A 81 18.38 -8.33 -5.74
CA LEU A 81 18.58 -6.90 -5.52
C LEU A 81 18.48 -6.53 -4.04
N THR A 82 17.43 -6.99 -3.37
CA THR A 82 17.13 -6.66 -1.97
C THR A 82 17.00 -7.95 -1.13
N PRO A 83 18.11 -8.70 -0.92
CA PRO A 83 18.09 -10.00 -0.24
C PRO A 83 17.59 -9.94 1.21
N TRP A 84 17.82 -8.81 1.88
CA TRP A 84 17.39 -8.61 3.26
C TRP A 84 15.88 -8.37 3.40
N LEU A 85 15.18 -8.04 2.31
CA LEU A 85 13.79 -7.63 2.35
C LEU A 85 12.83 -8.80 2.65
N GLU A 86 13.20 -10.03 2.27
CA GLU A 86 12.43 -11.25 2.59
C GLU A 86 12.18 -11.36 4.09
N GLY A 87 13.25 -11.40 4.88
CA GLY A 87 13.15 -11.51 6.34
C GLY A 87 12.48 -10.29 6.98
N ALA A 88 12.57 -9.11 6.36
CA ALA A 88 11.85 -7.93 6.83
C ALA A 88 10.34 -8.02 6.57
N ILE A 89 9.93 -8.52 5.39
CA ILE A 89 8.52 -8.79 5.09
C ILE A 89 8.00 -9.86 6.04
N ASP A 90 8.70 -10.99 6.19
CA ASP A 90 8.28 -12.08 7.08
C ASP A 90 8.10 -11.63 8.54
N ALA A 91 9.00 -10.77 9.02
CA ALA A 91 8.94 -10.25 10.38
C ALA A 91 7.81 -9.23 10.60
N LEU A 92 7.38 -8.52 9.55
CA LEU A 92 6.40 -7.44 9.62
C LEU A 92 4.99 -7.86 9.17
N ALA A 93 4.87 -8.88 8.32
CA ALA A 93 3.62 -9.36 7.74
C ALA A 93 2.76 -10.19 8.72
N GLY A 94 2.91 -10.01 10.04
CA GLY A 94 2.37 -10.90 11.07
C GLY A 94 0.96 -11.43 10.78
N ASP A 95 0.76 -12.75 10.90
CA ASP A 95 -0.44 -13.53 10.56
C ASP A 95 -1.34 -12.94 9.45
N ALA A 96 -0.75 -12.40 8.38
CA ALA A 96 -1.45 -12.10 7.14
C ALA A 96 -1.87 -13.43 6.50
N ALA A 97 -3.03 -13.94 6.93
CA ALA A 97 -3.69 -15.14 6.42
C ALA A 97 -4.50 -14.86 5.15
#